data_AF-A0A2N7QB07-F1
#
_entry.id   AF-A0A2N7QB07-F1
#
_cell.length_a   1.000
_cell.length_b   1.000
_cell.length_c   1.000
_cell.angle_alpha   90.00
_cell.angle_beta   90.00
_cell.angle_gamma   90.00
#
_symmetry.space_group_name_H-M   'P 1'
#
loop_
_entity.id
_entity.type
_entity.pdbx_description
1 polymer ?
#
loop_
_entity_poly.entity_id
_entity_poly.type
_entity_poly.pdbx_seq_one_letter_code
_entity_poly.pdbx_strand_id
1 'polypeptide(L)'
;MQNSLKTYIIILTLISFLASGIIFLIGPERLNSQQKEQSDISAAKLQAAREKAEYYDQQGDYTRALQYYFECIRQADGLKKKEAAAWARNNAAYMLIKQHWKDPTTDLQPAKQLLEEALALEGISSECQQKIRSNLQYALKFVRD
;
A
#
# COMPACT_ATOMS: atom_id res chain seq x y z
N MET A 1 -36.37 27.79 10.56
CA MET A 1 -35.38 26.74 10.90
C MET A 1 -35.92 25.31 10.83
N GLN A 2 -37.18 25.03 11.16
CA GLN A 2 -37.73 23.66 11.10
C GLN A 2 -37.94 23.10 9.68
N ASN A 3 -38.22 23.93 8.66
CA ASN A 3 -38.49 23.45 7.30
C ASN A 3 -37.23 22.96 6.58
N SER A 4 -36.08 23.61 6.77
CA SER A 4 -34.81 23.19 6.15
C SER A 4 -34.31 21.84 6.70
N LEU A 5 -34.55 21.57 7.98
CA LEU A 5 -34.15 20.31 8.62
C LEU A 5 -35.00 19.12 8.12
N LYS A 6 -36.31 19.32 7.94
CA LYS A 6 -37.21 18.30 7.37
C LYS A 6 -36.86 17.96 5.92
N THR A 7 -36.55 18.97 5.11
CA THR A 7 -36.12 18.77 3.71
C THR A 7 -34.80 17.99 3.64
N TYR A 8 -33.84 18.30 4.51
CA TYR A 8 -32.55 17.61 4.54
C TYR A 8 -32.68 16.13 4.94
N ILE A 9 -33.53 15.82 5.93
CA ILE A 9 -33.83 14.44 6.34
C ILE A 9 -34.50 13.66 5.20
N ILE A 10 -35.45 14.28 4.48
CA ILE A 10 -36.12 13.64 3.34
C ILE A 10 -35.12 13.34 2.21
N ILE A 11 -34.23 14.26 1.88
CA ILE A 11 -33.19 14.06 0.86
C ILE A 11 -32.22 12.94 1.25
N LEU A 12 -31.77 12.90 2.51
CA LEU A 12 -30.91 11.83 3.03
C LEU A 12 -31.60 10.46 2.95
N THR A 13 -32.87 10.37 3.34
CA THR A 13 -33.63 9.12 3.28
C THR A 13 -33.85 8.63 1.84
N LEU A 14 -34.10 9.54 0.88
CA LEU A 14 -34.24 9.24 -0.54
C LEU A 14 -32.94 8.75 -1.17
N ILE A 15 -31.79 9.34 -0.82
CA ILE A 15 -30.48 8.89 -1.30
C ILE A 15 -30.16 7.48 -0.79
N SER A 16 -30.46 7.18 0.48
CA SER A 16 -30.34 5.82 1.00
C SER A 16 -31.32 4.84 0.36
N PHE A 17 -32.55 5.25 0.04
CA PHE A 17 -33.53 4.38 -0.63
C PHE A 17 -33.15 4.08 -2.09
N LEU A 18 -32.61 5.06 -2.81
CA LEU A 18 -32.08 4.87 -4.17
C LEU A 18 -30.83 3.98 -4.17
N ALA A 19 -29.94 4.12 -3.18
CA ALA A 19 -28.80 3.23 -3.02
C ALA A 19 -29.25 1.78 -2.71
N SER A 20 -30.26 1.58 -1.86
CA SER A 20 -30.82 0.25 -1.57
C SER A 20 -31.53 -0.39 -2.77
N GLY A 21 -32.20 0.39 -3.62
CA GLY A 21 -32.84 -0.10 -4.85
C GLY A 21 -31.84 -0.56 -5.92
N ILE A 22 -30.70 0.13 -6.04
CA ILE A 22 -29.60 -0.28 -6.92
C ILE A 22 -28.96 -1.60 -6.43
N ILE A 23 -28.82 -1.78 -5.11
CA ILE A 23 -28.26 -3.01 -4.51
C ILE A 23 -29.18 -4.23 -4.75
N PHE A 24 -30.50 -4.06 -4.83
CA PHE A 24 -31.42 -5.18 -5.11
C PHE A 24 -31.43 -5.59 -6.60
N LEU A 25 -31.17 -4.66 -7.52
CA LEU A 25 -31.08 -4.94 -8.97
C LEU A 25 -29.73 -5.53 -9.39
N ILE A 26 -28.66 -5.19 -8.68
CA ILE A 26 -27.32 -5.74 -8.90
C ILE A 26 -27.18 -6.94 -7.96
N GLY A 27 -27.68 -8.11 -8.37
CA GLY A 27 -27.57 -9.33 -7.57
C GLY A 27 -26.14 -9.61 -7.08
N PRO A 28 -25.98 -10.36 -5.97
CA PRO A 28 -24.68 -10.60 -5.32
C PRO A 28 -23.62 -11.20 -6.26
N GLU A 29 -24.06 -11.88 -7.32
CA GLU A 29 -23.21 -12.47 -8.36
C GLU A 29 -22.43 -11.43 -9.19
N ARG A 30 -23.05 -10.29 -9.53
CA ARG A 30 -22.37 -9.19 -10.26
C ARG A 30 -21.40 -8.40 -9.37
N LEU A 31 -21.72 -8.25 -8.08
CA LEU A 31 -20.80 -7.62 -7.12
C LEU A 31 -19.55 -8.47 -6.93
N ASN A 32 -19.72 -9.80 -6.80
CA ASN A 32 -18.59 -10.72 -6.71
C ASN A 32 -17.75 -10.75 -7.99
N SER A 33 -18.37 -10.67 -9.18
CA SER A 33 -17.61 -10.62 -10.43
C SER A 33 -16.81 -9.33 -10.59
N GLN A 34 -17.39 -8.17 -10.23
CA GLN A 34 -16.68 -6.88 -10.26
C GLN A 34 -15.56 -6.80 -9.22
N GLN A 35 -15.77 -7.32 -8.01
CA GLN A 35 -14.73 -7.39 -6.99
C GLN A 35 -13.59 -8.33 -7.40
N LYS A 36 -13.92 -9.47 -8.00
CA LYS A 36 -12.94 -10.42 -8.53
C LYS A 36 -12.13 -9.80 -9.66
N GLU A 37 -12.77 -9.18 -10.64
CA GLU A 37 -12.10 -8.48 -11.75
C GLU A 37 -11.19 -7.35 -11.24
N GLN A 38 -11.65 -6.54 -10.29
CA GLN A 38 -10.84 -5.50 -9.67
C GLN A 38 -9.65 -6.06 -8.90
N SER A 39 -9.83 -7.19 -8.21
CA SER A 39 -8.75 -7.92 -7.53
C SER A 39 -7.72 -8.46 -8.53
N ASP A 40 -8.17 -9.06 -9.62
CA ASP A 40 -7.31 -9.61 -10.67
C ASP A 40 -6.49 -8.51 -11.36
N ILE A 41 -7.12 -7.37 -11.66
CA ILE A 41 -6.45 -6.17 -12.18
C ILE A 41 -5.40 -5.66 -11.19
N SER A 42 -5.73 -5.61 -9.89
CA SER A 42 -4.80 -5.13 -8.86
C SER A 42 -3.62 -6.10 -8.68
N ALA A 43 -3.84 -7.41 -8.84
CA ALA A 43 -2.78 -8.42 -8.78
C ALA A 43 -1.83 -8.33 -9.98
N ALA A 44 -2.36 -8.13 -11.19
CA ALA A 44 -1.55 -7.88 -12.39
C ALA A 44 -0.74 -6.58 -12.27
N LYS A 45 -1.35 -5.52 -11.74
CA LYS A 45 -0.65 -4.24 -11.46
C LYS A 45 0.46 -4.40 -10.43
N LEU A 46 0.23 -5.17 -9.36
CA LEU A 46 1.25 -5.48 -8.36
C LEU A 46 2.47 -6.17 -9.01
N GLN A 47 2.22 -7.18 -9.84
CA GLN A 47 3.30 -7.90 -10.53
C GLN A 47 4.08 -6.98 -11.47
N ALA A 48 3.38 -6.22 -12.32
CA ALA A 48 4.03 -5.30 -13.26
C ALA A 48 4.81 -4.18 -12.55
N ALA A 49 4.31 -3.66 -11.43
CA ALA A 49 5.04 -2.69 -10.62
C ALA A 49 6.31 -3.31 -10.02
N ARG A 50 6.23 -4.55 -9.52
CA ARG A 50 7.38 -5.26 -8.96
C ARG A 50 8.49 -5.45 -9.99
N GLU A 51 8.15 -5.90 -11.19
CA GLU A 51 9.13 -6.09 -12.28
C GLU A 51 9.85 -4.79 -12.64
N LYS A 52 9.11 -3.68 -12.72
CA LYS A 52 9.70 -2.36 -12.97
C LYS A 52 10.58 -1.89 -11.81
N ALA A 53 10.17 -2.13 -10.57
CA ALA A 53 10.96 -1.78 -9.40
C ALA A 53 12.29 -2.53 -9.39
N GLU A 54 12.26 -3.85 -9.62
CA GLU A 54 13.46 -4.70 -9.70
C GLU A 54 14.36 -4.31 -10.87
N TYR A 55 13.79 -3.99 -12.04
CA TYR A 55 14.55 -3.48 -13.18
C TYR A 55 15.30 -2.19 -12.83
N TYR A 56 14.63 -1.18 -12.28
CA TYR A 56 15.29 0.09 -11.96
C TYR A 56 16.29 -0.02 -10.80
N ASP A 57 16.03 -0.91 -9.83
CA ASP A 57 16.99 -1.22 -8.77
C ASP A 57 18.30 -1.79 -9.34
N GLN A 58 18.19 -2.73 -10.27
CA GLN A 58 19.34 -3.31 -10.98
C GLN A 58 20.10 -2.27 -11.80
N GLN A 59 19.40 -1.28 -12.39
CA GLN A 59 20.04 -0.17 -13.10
C GLN A 59 20.65 0.88 -12.16
N GLY A 60 20.51 0.73 -10.84
CA GLY A 60 21.01 1.70 -9.87
C GLY A 60 20.16 2.97 -9.75
N ASP A 61 18.99 3.01 -10.39
CA ASP A 61 18.03 4.10 -10.33
C ASP A 61 17.04 3.88 -9.18
N TYR A 62 17.53 4.16 -7.98
CA TYR A 62 16.78 3.92 -6.75
C TYR A 62 15.56 4.82 -6.63
N THR A 63 15.54 6.00 -7.27
CA THR A 63 14.39 6.90 -7.26
C THR A 63 13.22 6.29 -8.03
N ARG A 64 13.45 5.80 -9.26
CA ARG A 64 12.39 5.11 -10.02
C ARG A 64 12.00 3.79 -9.36
N ALA A 65 12.96 3.02 -8.85
CA ALA A 65 12.67 1.79 -8.13
C ALA A 65 11.75 2.05 -6.91
N LEU A 66 12.05 3.09 -6.13
CA LEU A 66 11.25 3.49 -4.97
C LEU A 66 9.81 3.85 -5.37
N GLN A 67 9.61 4.59 -6.46
CA GLN A 67 8.27 4.92 -6.97
C GLN A 67 7.46 3.66 -7.29
N TYR A 68 8.07 2.67 -7.93
CA TYR A 68 7.38 1.41 -8.24
C TYR A 68 7.16 0.54 -7.00
N TYR A 69 8.07 0.53 -6.02
CA TYR A 69 7.81 -0.13 -4.74
C TYR A 69 6.66 0.51 -3.97
N PHE A 70 6.46 1.83 -4.03
CA PHE A 70 5.25 2.47 -3.48
C PHE A 70 3.97 2.03 -4.18
N GLU A 71 4.01 1.84 -5.50
CA GLU A 71 2.89 1.25 -6.22
C GLU A 71 2.64 -0.20 -5.78
N CYS A 72 3.68 -1.01 -5.54
CA CYS A 72 3.54 -2.36 -4.97
C CYS A 72 2.85 -2.32 -3.60
N ILE A 73 3.24 -1.40 -2.72
CA ILE A 73 2.62 -1.22 -1.39
C ILE A 73 1.12 -0.95 -1.56
N ARG A 74 0.76 0.02 -2.40
CA ARG A 74 -0.63 0.42 -2.63
C ARG A 74 -1.49 -0.74 -3.15
N GLN A 75 -0.98 -1.51 -4.10
CA GLN A 75 -1.71 -2.65 -4.66
C GLN A 75 -1.83 -3.81 -3.66
N ALA A 76 -0.76 -4.13 -2.93
CA ALA A 76 -0.75 -5.18 -1.93
C ALA A 76 -1.71 -4.87 -0.76
N ASP A 77 -1.72 -3.62 -0.28
CA ASP A 77 -2.65 -3.16 0.76
C ASP A 77 -4.11 -3.22 0.27
N GLY A 78 -4.38 -2.77 -0.96
CA GLY A 78 -5.72 -2.86 -1.57
C GLY A 78 -6.23 -4.29 -1.73
N LEU A 79 -5.32 -5.23 -1.95
CA LEU A 79 -5.60 -6.68 -2.01
C LEU A 79 -5.60 -7.36 -0.64
N LYS A 80 -5.29 -6.64 0.44
CA LYS A 80 -5.08 -7.18 1.80
C LYS A 80 -4.02 -8.28 1.86
N LYS A 81 -3.03 -8.26 0.95
CA LYS A 81 -1.90 -9.20 0.91
C LYS A 81 -0.78 -8.71 1.82
N LYS A 82 -0.94 -8.92 3.13
CA LYS A 82 -0.01 -8.42 4.17
C LYS A 82 1.46 -8.80 3.93
N GLU A 83 1.74 -10.05 3.57
CA GLU A 83 3.12 -10.50 3.27
C GLU A 83 3.74 -9.71 2.11
N ALA A 84 3.00 -9.53 1.01
CA ALA A 84 3.48 -8.76 -0.13
C ALA A 84 3.68 -7.28 0.22
N ALA A 85 2.79 -6.73 1.03
CA ALA A 85 2.85 -5.36 1.52
C ALA A 85 4.08 -5.12 2.42
N ALA A 86 4.44 -6.09 3.27
CA ALA A 86 5.63 -6.03 4.12
C ALA A 86 6.92 -6.08 3.30
N TRP A 87 7.02 -7.01 2.32
CA TRP A 87 8.16 -7.06 1.41
C TRP A 87 8.32 -5.79 0.56
N ALA A 88 7.22 -5.21 0.08
CA ALA A 88 7.26 -3.98 -0.70
C ALA A 88 7.76 -2.79 0.16
N ARG A 89 7.31 -2.67 1.42
CA ARG A 89 7.81 -1.68 2.38
C ARG A 89 9.30 -1.88 2.69
N ASN A 90 9.73 -3.12 2.93
CA ASN A 90 11.14 -3.45 3.12
C ASN A 90 12.01 -3.01 1.92
N ASN A 91 11.56 -3.31 0.71
CA ASN A 91 12.32 -2.99 -0.50
C ASN A 91 12.33 -1.48 -0.79
N ALA A 92 11.22 -0.79 -0.56
CA ALA A 92 11.17 0.68 -0.62
C ALA A 92 12.17 1.31 0.36
N ALA A 93 12.18 0.86 1.62
CA ALA A 93 13.15 1.31 2.62
C ALA A 93 14.59 1.00 2.20
N TYR A 94 14.82 -0.16 1.58
CA TYR A 94 16.14 -0.52 1.07
C TYR A 94 16.61 0.40 -0.07
N MET A 95 15.70 0.93 -0.91
CA MET A 95 16.07 1.92 -1.93
C MET A 95 16.59 3.22 -1.29
N LEU A 96 15.95 3.68 -0.22
CA LEU A 96 16.40 4.84 0.56
C LEU A 96 17.77 4.57 1.22
N ILE A 97 17.98 3.36 1.75
CA ILE A 97 19.28 2.93 2.29
C ILE A 97 20.36 2.96 1.21
N LYS A 98 20.07 2.45 0.00
CA LYS A 98 21.03 2.48 -1.11
C LYS A 98 21.29 3.91 -1.61
N GLN A 99 20.30 4.80 -1.57
CA GLN A 99 20.50 6.23 -1.82
C GLN A 99 21.43 6.83 -0.76
N HIS A 100 21.23 6.51 0.51
CA HIS A 100 22.12 6.95 1.60
C HIS A 100 23.55 6.42 1.48
N TRP A 101 23.74 5.19 0.98
CA TRP A 101 25.08 4.67 0.67
C TRP A 101 25.80 5.49 -0.40
N LYS A 102 25.07 6.05 -1.37
CA LYS A 102 25.62 6.91 -2.42
C LYS A 102 25.79 8.36 -1.94
N ASP A 103 24.86 8.85 -1.15
CA ASP A 103 24.83 10.20 -0.60
C ASP A 103 24.43 10.14 0.89
N PRO A 104 25.40 10.23 1.82
CA PRO A 104 25.14 10.17 3.26
C PRO A 104 24.23 11.27 3.80
N THR A 105 23.90 12.29 2.99
CA THR A 105 22.93 13.33 3.37
C THR A 105 21.47 12.89 3.15
N THR A 106 21.24 11.77 2.45
CA THR A 106 19.91 11.18 2.26
C THR A 106 19.29 10.86 3.62
N ASP A 107 18.10 11.40 3.87
CA ASP A 107 17.34 11.16 5.10
C ASP A 107 16.81 9.71 5.17
N LEU A 108 17.09 9.03 6.28
CA LEU A 108 16.65 7.66 6.55
C LEU A 108 15.42 7.58 7.45
N GLN A 109 14.84 8.71 7.88
CA GLN A 109 13.57 8.73 8.59
C GLN A 109 12.45 8.01 7.82
N PRO A 110 12.28 8.21 6.50
CA PRO A 110 11.23 7.51 5.75
C PRO A 110 11.50 6.00 5.66
N ALA A 111 12.77 5.58 5.63
CA ALA A 111 13.15 4.17 5.64
C ALA A 111 12.77 3.51 6.97
N LYS A 112 13.08 4.16 8.10
CA LYS A 112 12.67 3.72 9.45
C LYS A 112 11.15 3.54 9.50
N GLN A 113 10.38 4.56 9.11
CA GLN A 113 8.92 4.51 9.14
C GLN A 113 8.36 3.32 8.33
N LEU A 114 8.83 3.14 7.10
CA LEU A 114 8.38 2.02 6.25
C LEU A 114 8.63 0.65 6.89
N LEU A 115 9.78 0.49 7.55
CA LEU A 115 10.17 -0.76 8.20
C LEU A 115 9.36 -1.01 9.48
N GLU A 116 9.07 0.04 10.26
CA GLU A 116 8.18 -0.03 11.43
C GLU A 116 6.75 -0.39 11.02
N GLU A 117 6.21 0.26 9.98
CA GLU A 117 4.91 -0.08 9.40
C GLU A 117 4.86 -1.53 8.92
N ALA A 118 5.94 -2.02 8.29
CA ALA A 118 6.02 -3.41 7.84
C ALA A 118 6.01 -4.40 9.02
N LEU A 119 6.73 -4.10 10.12
CA LEU A 119 6.73 -4.94 11.34
C LEU A 119 5.39 -4.91 12.09
N ALA A 120 4.59 -3.86 11.92
CA ALA A 120 3.26 -3.78 12.50
C ALA A 120 2.23 -4.70 11.79
N LEU A 121 2.55 -5.24 10.61
CA LEU A 121 1.67 -6.17 9.90
C LEU A 121 1.68 -7.55 10.56
N GLU A 122 0.51 -7.98 11.03
CA GLU A 122 0.32 -9.31 11.61
C GLU A 122 0.39 -10.43 10.56
N GLY A 123 0.92 -11.59 10.95
CA GLY A 123 0.91 -12.81 10.14
C GLY A 123 1.94 -12.86 9.01
N ILE A 124 2.92 -11.94 9.01
CA ILE A 124 4.04 -11.97 8.08
C ILE A 124 5.07 -13.05 8.48
N SER A 125 5.78 -13.60 7.50
CA SER A 125 6.74 -14.68 7.72
C SER A 125 7.94 -14.25 8.58
N SER A 126 8.56 -15.19 9.29
CA SER A 126 9.77 -14.94 10.09
C SER A 126 10.95 -14.48 9.23
N GLU A 127 11.05 -14.99 8.01
CA GLU A 127 12.05 -14.55 7.03
C GLU A 127 11.87 -13.07 6.68
N CYS A 128 10.63 -12.66 6.35
CA CYS A 128 10.30 -11.27 6.08
C CYS A 128 10.66 -10.38 7.27
N GLN A 129 10.24 -10.77 8.49
CA GLN A 129 10.57 -10.05 9.72
C GLN A 129 12.07 -9.89 9.92
N GLN A 130 12.86 -10.93 9.69
CA GLN A 130 14.31 -10.89 9.86
C GLN A 130 14.95 -9.88 8.91
N LYS A 131 14.54 -9.86 7.63
CA LYS A 131 15.04 -8.88 6.66
C LYS A 131 14.67 -7.46 7.02
N ILE A 132 13.41 -7.23 7.41
CA ILE A 132 12.93 -5.92 7.85
C ILE A 132 13.74 -5.43 9.07
N ARG A 133 13.93 -6.30 10.07
CA ARG A 133 14.72 -5.96 11.28
C ARG A 133 16.18 -5.64 10.96
N SER A 134 16.79 -6.37 10.03
CA SER A 134 18.16 -6.09 9.59
C SER A 134 18.28 -4.71 8.95
N ASN A 135 17.35 -4.35 8.07
CA ASN A 135 17.34 -3.03 7.43
C ASN A 135 16.99 -1.92 8.43
N LEU A 136 16.11 -2.19 9.40
CA LEU A 136 15.73 -1.23 10.44
C LEU A 136 16.93 -0.94 11.35
N GLN A 137 17.67 -1.97 11.74
CA GLN A 137 18.90 -1.82 12.51
C GLN A 137 19.93 -0.95 11.76
N TYR A 138 19.98 -1.02 10.43
CA TYR A 138 20.84 -0.11 9.66
C TYR A 138 20.33 1.33 9.75
N ALA A 139 19.06 1.59 9.45
CA ALA A 139 18.48 2.93 9.44
C ALA A 139 18.61 3.63 10.82
N LEU A 140 18.40 2.90 11.91
CA LEU A 140 18.50 3.42 13.28
C LEU A 140 19.89 3.91 13.67
N LYS A 141 20.96 3.53 12.95
CA LYS A 141 22.31 4.08 13.20
C LYS A 141 22.43 5.56 12.80
N PHE A 142 21.53 6.05 11.96
CA PHE A 142 21.60 7.38 11.34
C PHE A 142 20.40 8.26 11.70
N VAL A 143 19.30 7.67 12.13
CA VAL A 143 18.12 8.38 12.63
C VAL A 143 18.33 8.80 14.09
N ARG A 144 18.03 10.06 14.40
CA ARG A 144 17.99 10.57 15.79
C ARG A 144 16.54 10.56 16.27
N ASP A 145 16.33 10.22 17.53
CA ASP A 145 15.02 10.29 18.20
C ASP A 145 14.61 11.72 18.54
#